data_AF-A0A6P0Y1S0-F1
#
_entry.id   AF-A0A6P0Y1S0-F1
#
_cell.length_a   1.000
_cell.length_b   1.000
_cell.length_c   1.000
_cell.angle_alpha   90.00
_cell.angle_beta   90.00
_cell.angle_gamma   90.00
#
_symmetry.space_group_name_H-M   'P 1'
#
loop_
_entity.id
_entity.type
_entity.pdbx_description
1 polymer ?
#
loop_
_entity_poly.entity_id
_entity_poly.type
_entity_poly.pdbx_seq_one_letter_code
_entity_poly.pdbx_strand_id
1 'polypeptide(L)'
;MKKILKNTSVILSDKWLLFGSILLFLSLIFGLFIRIVGVVNFSILSGDQIRDAYATMEIWQGKFPTLGPHSAWKFLWGDFVYLPPLYFYLVFPFTILSSQLSIQAFPNAFFTFLSIPLLVAVIYQLLEGIEISKRFFIASLI
;
A
#
# COMPACT_ATOMS: atom_id res chain seq x y z
N MET A 1 -42.83 22.10 9.06
CA MET A 1 -41.37 22.14 9.35
C MET A 1 -40.67 20.79 9.34
N LYS A 2 -41.07 19.77 10.13
CA LYS A 2 -40.38 18.46 10.20
C LYS A 2 -40.19 17.73 8.85
N LYS A 3 -41.15 17.80 7.92
CA LYS A 3 -41.09 17.12 6.61
C LYS A 3 -40.06 17.75 5.66
N ILE A 4 -39.86 19.07 5.74
CA ILE A 4 -38.87 19.81 4.93
C ILE A 4 -37.45 19.48 5.40
N LEU A 5 -37.22 19.48 6.72
CA LEU A 5 -35.94 19.11 7.34
C LEU A 5 -35.52 17.66 7.06
N LYS A 6 -36.50 16.75 6.95
CA LYS A 6 -36.25 15.35 6.59
C LYS A 6 -35.84 15.20 5.11
N ASN A 7 -36.41 16.01 4.22
CA ASN A 7 -36.00 16.00 2.80
C ASN A 7 -34.60 16.59 2.59
N THR A 8 -34.24 17.68 3.29
CA THR A 8 -32.89 18.26 3.17
C THR A 8 -31.80 17.36 3.75
N SER A 9 -32.06 16.65 4.84
CA SER A 9 -31.10 15.70 5.42
C SER A 9 -30.84 14.51 4.50
N VAL A 10 -31.86 13.95 3.86
CA VAL A 10 -31.71 12.87 2.88
C VAL A 10 -30.90 13.34 1.66
N ILE A 11 -31.26 14.49 1.07
CA ILE A 11 -30.54 15.05 -0.10
C ILE A 11 -29.06 15.35 0.23
N LEU A 12 -28.76 15.84 1.42
CA LEU A 12 -27.39 16.08 1.85
C LEU A 12 -26.62 14.78 2.06
N SER A 13 -27.24 13.77 2.68
CA SER A 13 -26.65 12.44 2.86
C SER A 13 -26.26 11.80 1.52
N ASP A 14 -27.12 11.90 0.51
CA ASP A 14 -26.86 11.35 -0.83
C ASP A 14 -25.67 12.03 -1.52
N LYS A 15 -25.53 13.35 -1.34
CA LYS A 15 -24.38 14.10 -1.88
C LYS A 15 -23.06 13.68 -1.23
N TRP A 16 -23.02 13.52 0.09
CA TRP A 16 -21.80 13.10 0.80
C TRP A 16 -21.34 11.71 0.36
N LEU A 17 -22.27 10.77 0.19
CA LEU A 17 -21.97 9.43 -0.32
C LEU A 17 -21.42 9.49 -1.75
N LEU A 18 -22.04 10.28 -2.63
CA LEU A 18 -21.56 10.45 -4.00
C LEU A 18 -20.14 11.04 -4.03
N PHE A 19 -19.90 12.14 -3.31
CA PHE A 19 -18.57 12.76 -3.27
C PHE A 19 -17.52 11.84 -2.67
N GLY A 20 -17.83 11.15 -1.56
CA GLY A 20 -16.92 10.16 -0.97
C GLY A 20 -16.58 9.03 -1.94
N SER A 21 -17.53 8.61 -2.78
CA SER A 21 -17.31 7.55 -3.78
C SER A 21 -16.39 8.03 -4.90
N ILE A 22 -16.58 9.26 -5.36
CA ILE A 22 -15.72 9.88 -6.38
C ILE A 22 -14.29 10.02 -5.87
N LEU A 23 -14.12 10.52 -4.64
CA LEU A 23 -12.79 10.69 -4.04
C LEU A 23 -12.07 9.35 -3.90
N LEU A 24 -12.74 8.34 -3.34
CA LEU A 24 -12.17 7.00 -3.22
C LEU A 24 -11.76 6.45 -4.59
N PHE A 25 -12.63 6.58 -5.59
CA PHE A 25 -12.34 6.12 -6.95
C PHE A 25 -11.11 6.83 -7.55
N LEU A 26 -11.00 8.14 -7.37
CA LEU A 26 -9.85 8.91 -7.83
C LEU A 26 -8.56 8.49 -7.11
N SER A 27 -8.59 8.32 -5.78
CA SER A 27 -7.43 7.87 -5.00
C SER A 27 -6.98 6.45 -5.43
N LEU A 28 -7.93 5.56 -5.74
CA LEU A 28 -7.62 4.22 -6.27
C LEU A 28 -6.99 4.29 -7.67
N ILE A 29 -7.56 5.06 -8.60
CA ILE A 29 -6.99 5.21 -9.96
C ILE A 29 -5.59 5.80 -9.90
N PHE A 30 -5.44 6.91 -9.16
CA PHE A 30 -4.18 7.63 -9.07
C PHE A 30 -3.11 6.81 -8.34
N GLY A 31 -3.51 6.13 -7.25
CA GLY A 31 -2.67 5.19 -6.54
C GLY A 31 -2.17 4.08 -7.47
N LEU A 32 -3.07 3.42 -8.19
CA LEU A 32 -2.70 2.37 -9.14
C LEU A 32 -1.74 2.89 -10.23
N PHE A 33 -2.04 4.06 -10.80
CA PHE A 33 -1.20 4.68 -11.83
C PHE A 33 0.24 4.92 -11.34
N ILE A 34 0.42 5.56 -10.18
CA ILE A 34 1.75 5.81 -9.61
C ILE A 34 2.50 4.49 -9.36
N ARG A 35 1.81 3.47 -8.85
CA ARG A 35 2.44 2.17 -8.58
C ARG A 35 2.89 1.47 -9.85
N ILE A 36 2.10 1.51 -10.92
CA ILE A 36 2.51 0.98 -12.24
C ILE A 36 3.75 1.71 -12.74
N VAL A 37 3.76 3.05 -12.69
CA VAL A 37 4.93 3.85 -13.10
C VAL A 37 6.17 3.49 -12.28
N GLY A 38 6.03 3.30 -10.96
CA GLY A 38 7.12 2.89 -10.08
C GLY A 38 7.67 1.50 -10.41
N VAL A 39 6.80 0.52 -10.68
CA VAL A 39 7.19 -0.84 -11.07
C VAL A 39 7.95 -0.85 -12.40
N VAL A 40 7.46 -0.11 -13.40
CA VAL A 40 8.09 -0.05 -14.74
C VAL A 40 9.48 0.60 -14.67
N ASN A 41 9.66 1.62 -13.84
CA ASN A 41 10.93 2.36 -13.71
C ASN A 41 11.85 1.85 -12.60
N PHE A 42 11.55 0.67 -12.03
CA PHE A 42 12.22 0.15 -10.84
C PHE A 42 13.74 0.01 -10.99
N SER A 43 14.23 -0.40 -12.16
CA SER A 43 15.67 -0.64 -12.38
C SER A 43 16.53 0.65 -12.32
N ILE A 44 15.91 1.83 -12.41
CA ILE A 44 16.61 3.12 -12.46
C ILE A 44 16.74 3.75 -11.07
N LEU A 45 15.83 3.43 -10.14
CA LEU A 45 15.63 4.21 -8.91
C LEU A 45 16.07 3.51 -7.62
N SER A 46 16.59 2.28 -7.68
CA SER A 46 16.36 1.34 -6.57
C SER A 46 17.57 0.49 -6.16
N GLY A 47 18.72 1.12 -5.89
CA GLY A 47 19.96 0.42 -5.49
C GLY A 47 19.76 -0.60 -4.36
N ASP A 48 19.16 -0.20 -3.23
CA ASP A 48 18.85 -1.13 -2.12
C ASP A 48 17.78 -2.16 -2.50
N GLN A 49 16.76 -1.77 -3.27
CA GLN A 49 15.67 -2.67 -3.62
C GLN A 49 16.11 -3.74 -4.63
N ILE A 50 17.12 -3.48 -5.45
CA ILE A 50 17.73 -4.47 -6.34
C ILE A 50 18.45 -5.55 -5.51
N ARG A 51 19.23 -5.15 -4.49
CA ARG A 51 19.83 -6.11 -3.54
C ARG A 51 18.76 -6.97 -2.90
N ASP A 52 17.71 -6.35 -2.40
CA ASP A 52 16.63 -7.06 -1.69
C ASP A 52 15.87 -8.00 -2.62
N ALA A 53 15.68 -7.63 -3.89
CA ALA A 53 15.12 -8.51 -4.91
C ALA A 53 15.97 -9.77 -5.11
N TYR A 54 17.29 -9.64 -5.21
CA TYR A 54 18.19 -10.80 -5.30
C TYR A 54 18.14 -11.66 -4.04
N ALA A 55 18.24 -11.05 -2.86
CA ALA A 55 18.15 -11.77 -1.58
C ALA A 55 16.84 -12.55 -1.45
N THR A 56 15.74 -11.99 -1.96
CA THR A 56 14.43 -12.64 -1.97
C THR A 56 14.41 -13.82 -2.94
N MET A 57 14.91 -13.67 -4.16
CA MET A 57 14.94 -14.76 -5.15
C MET A 57 15.82 -15.94 -4.71
N GLU A 58 16.89 -15.67 -3.97
CA GLU A 58 17.81 -16.68 -3.43
C GLU A 58 17.15 -17.63 -2.42
N ILE A 59 16.00 -17.26 -1.83
CA ILE A 59 15.26 -18.14 -0.91
C ILE A 59 14.79 -19.42 -1.62
N TRP A 60 14.48 -19.38 -2.94
CA TRP A 60 14.13 -20.57 -3.71
C TRP A 60 15.29 -21.57 -3.82
N GLN A 61 16.52 -21.11 -3.57
CA GLN A 61 17.74 -21.93 -3.56
C GLN A 61 18.05 -22.48 -2.16
N GLY A 62 17.13 -22.34 -1.21
CA GLY A 62 17.30 -22.80 0.18
C GLY A 62 18.03 -21.81 1.09
N LYS A 63 18.34 -20.60 0.61
CA LYS A 63 19.01 -19.54 1.41
C LYS A 63 17.98 -18.74 2.22
N PHE A 64 17.38 -19.37 3.22
CA PHE A 64 16.39 -18.71 4.08
C PHE A 64 17.06 -17.72 5.06
N PRO A 65 16.71 -16.43 5.04
CA PRO A 65 17.30 -15.45 5.94
C PRO A 65 16.71 -15.59 7.36
N THR A 66 17.50 -16.09 8.31
CA THR A 66 17.11 -16.17 9.74
C THR A 66 17.09 -14.80 10.42
N LEU A 67 18.12 -13.98 10.17
CA LEU A 67 18.22 -12.61 10.69
C LEU A 67 17.95 -11.55 9.61
N GLY A 68 17.88 -11.96 8.33
CA GLY A 68 17.84 -11.05 7.20
C GLY A 68 19.08 -11.09 6.30
N PRO A 69 19.05 -10.41 5.15
CA PRO A 69 20.26 -10.03 4.46
C PRO A 69 21.00 -8.91 5.21
N HIS A 70 22.29 -8.79 4.93
CA HIS A 70 23.12 -7.70 5.45
C HIS A 70 22.68 -6.36 4.86
N SER A 71 22.67 -5.34 5.71
CA SER A 71 22.43 -3.96 5.30
C SER A 71 23.55 -3.43 4.38
N ALA A 72 23.21 -2.61 3.39
CA ALA A 72 24.19 -1.87 2.58
C ALA A 72 25.04 -0.91 3.41
N TRP A 73 24.58 -0.56 4.61
CA TRP A 73 25.22 0.37 5.54
C TRP A 73 26.30 -0.29 6.42
N LYS A 74 26.79 -1.46 6.01
CA LYS A 74 27.83 -2.25 6.68
C LYS A 74 29.05 -1.40 7.09
N PHE A 75 29.43 -0.43 6.27
CA PHE A 75 30.57 0.47 6.54
C PHE A 75 30.32 1.53 7.62
N LEU A 76 29.05 1.86 7.91
CA LEU A 76 28.69 2.91 8.87
C LEU A 76 28.26 2.35 10.24
N TRP A 77 27.75 1.12 10.28
CA TRP A 77 27.17 0.52 11.49
C TRP A 77 27.74 -0.86 11.84
N GLY A 78 28.76 -1.31 11.10
CA GLY A 78 29.45 -2.57 11.32
C GLY A 78 28.81 -3.77 10.63
N ASP A 79 29.51 -4.90 10.71
CA ASP A 79 29.25 -6.14 9.97
C ASP A 79 27.96 -6.88 10.37
N PHE A 80 27.28 -6.45 11.43
CA PHE A 80 26.18 -7.18 12.06
C PHE A 80 24.81 -6.50 11.97
N VAL A 81 24.66 -5.49 11.10
CA VAL A 81 23.34 -4.88 10.86
C VAL A 81 22.58 -5.65 9.79
N TYR A 82 21.61 -6.44 10.23
CA TYR A 82 20.72 -7.22 9.38
C TYR A 82 19.36 -6.53 9.21
N LEU A 83 18.75 -6.71 8.04
CA LEU A 83 17.39 -6.25 7.77
C LEU A 83 16.37 -7.28 8.28
N PRO A 84 15.31 -6.90 9.02
CA PRO A 84 14.33 -7.85 9.52
C PRO A 84 13.80 -8.81 8.44
N PRO A 85 13.78 -10.14 8.69
CA PRO A 85 13.56 -11.13 7.64
C PRO A 85 12.11 -11.22 7.17
N LEU A 86 11.15 -10.70 7.96
CA LEU A 86 9.71 -10.79 7.69
C LEU A 86 9.33 -10.28 6.30
N TYR A 87 9.92 -9.17 5.87
CA TYR A 87 9.71 -8.62 4.54
C TYR A 87 10.03 -9.65 3.45
N PHE A 88 11.16 -10.33 3.56
CA PHE A 88 11.63 -11.29 2.56
C PHE A 88 10.72 -12.51 2.50
N TYR A 89 10.23 -13.00 3.65
CA TYR A 89 9.24 -14.10 3.66
C TYR A 89 7.90 -13.71 3.07
N LEU A 90 7.46 -12.46 3.25
CA LEU A 90 6.21 -11.95 2.70
C LEU A 90 6.28 -11.78 1.17
N VAL A 91 7.41 -11.26 0.68
CA VAL A 91 7.60 -10.92 -0.74
C VAL A 91 8.05 -12.12 -1.56
N PHE A 92 8.73 -13.09 -0.93
CA PHE A 92 9.29 -14.26 -1.59
C PHE A 92 8.35 -15.04 -2.52
N PRO A 93 7.10 -15.37 -2.14
CA PRO A 93 6.21 -16.13 -3.00
C PRO A 93 5.94 -15.43 -4.34
N PHE A 94 5.96 -14.10 -4.38
CA PHE A 94 5.70 -13.34 -5.60
C PHE A 94 6.83 -13.43 -6.62
N THR A 95 8.03 -13.83 -6.20
CA THR A 95 9.18 -14.01 -7.11
C THR A 95 8.99 -15.18 -8.07
N ILE A 96 7.99 -16.05 -7.85
CA ILE A 96 7.60 -17.11 -8.78
C ILE A 96 7.05 -16.57 -10.10
N LEU A 97 6.53 -15.33 -10.11
CA LEU A 97 5.89 -14.74 -11.28
C LEU A 97 6.90 -14.44 -12.41
N SER A 98 8.11 -14.05 -12.04
CA SER A 98 9.21 -13.79 -12.99
C SER A 98 10.51 -13.50 -12.22
N SER A 99 11.66 -13.73 -12.84
CA SER A 99 12.97 -13.27 -12.35
C SER A 99 13.31 -11.82 -12.74
N GLN A 100 12.46 -11.14 -13.52
CA GLN A 100 12.69 -9.75 -13.91
C GLN A 100 12.64 -8.81 -12.69
N LEU A 101 13.64 -7.94 -12.55
CA LEU A 101 13.76 -7.03 -11.40
C LEU A 101 12.55 -6.09 -11.25
N SER A 102 11.98 -5.60 -12.35
CA SER A 102 10.76 -4.77 -12.31
C SER A 102 9.59 -5.50 -11.65
N ILE A 103 9.42 -6.79 -11.93
CA ILE A 103 8.34 -7.61 -11.37
C ILE A 103 8.56 -7.85 -9.87
N GLN A 104 9.81 -7.80 -9.38
CA GLN A 104 10.11 -7.86 -7.95
C GLN A 104 9.61 -6.63 -7.17
N ALA A 105 9.31 -5.53 -7.85
CA ALA A 105 8.68 -4.35 -7.26
C ALA A 105 7.16 -4.49 -7.08
N PHE A 106 6.54 -5.44 -7.80
CA PHE A 106 5.09 -5.64 -7.79
C PHE A 106 4.52 -5.86 -6.38
N PRO A 107 5.12 -6.67 -5.49
CA PRO A 107 4.57 -6.89 -4.15
C PRO A 107 4.52 -5.61 -3.33
N ASN A 108 5.57 -4.77 -3.42
CA ASN A 108 5.60 -3.46 -2.76
C ASN A 108 4.52 -2.54 -3.34
N ALA A 109 4.40 -2.49 -4.67
CA ALA A 109 3.34 -1.75 -5.32
C ALA A 109 1.95 -2.21 -4.89
N PHE A 110 1.73 -3.52 -4.80
CA PHE A 110 0.47 -4.13 -4.41
C PHE A 110 0.10 -3.85 -2.96
N PHE A 111 0.99 -4.13 -2.01
CA PHE A 111 0.71 -3.86 -0.59
C PHE A 111 0.54 -2.36 -0.30
N THR A 112 1.31 -1.51 -0.97
CA THR A 112 1.14 -0.06 -0.84
C THR A 112 -0.13 0.44 -1.53
N PHE A 113 -0.63 -0.25 -2.57
CA PHE A 113 -1.94 0.06 -3.13
C PHE A 113 -3.07 -0.34 -2.17
N LEU A 114 -2.97 -1.53 -1.55
CA LEU A 114 -3.95 -2.01 -0.56
C LEU A 114 -4.01 -1.14 0.71
N SER A 115 -2.97 -0.36 1.00
CA SER A 115 -3.00 0.56 2.14
C SER A 115 -4.03 1.69 1.94
N ILE A 116 -4.42 2.02 0.70
CA ILE A 116 -5.45 3.05 0.42
C ILE A 116 -6.81 2.60 0.99
N PRO A 117 -7.45 1.50 0.52
CA PRO A 117 -8.73 1.07 1.07
C PRO A 117 -8.63 0.69 2.55
N LEU A 118 -7.49 0.18 3.01
CA LEU A 118 -7.27 -0.11 4.43
C LEU A 118 -7.31 1.18 5.27
N LEU A 119 -6.66 2.25 4.81
CA LEU A 119 -6.67 3.54 5.50
C LEU A 119 -8.08 4.15 5.51
N VAL A 120 -8.83 4.05 4.42
CA VAL A 120 -10.26 4.45 4.39
C VAL A 120 -11.02 3.67 5.46
N ALA A 121 -10.86 2.36 5.52
CA ALA A 121 -11.55 1.52 6.49
C ALA A 121 -11.18 1.89 7.94
N VAL A 122 -9.90 2.15 8.21
CA VAL A 122 -9.42 2.58 9.53
C VAL A 122 -10.01 3.93 9.92
N ILE A 123 -9.92 4.95 9.05
CA ILE A 123 -10.47 6.28 9.32
C ILE A 123 -11.99 6.20 9.49
N TYR A 124 -12.66 5.41 8.64
CA TYR A 124 -14.08 5.13 8.81
C TYR A 124 -14.32 4.60 10.21
N GLN A 125 -13.63 3.53 10.65
CA GLN A 125 -13.81 2.97 11.99
C GLN A 125 -13.58 3.99 13.12
N LEU A 126 -12.55 4.82 13.02
CA LEU A 126 -12.24 5.86 14.01
C LEU A 126 -13.32 6.94 14.14
N LEU A 127 -14.12 7.16 13.10
CA LEU A 127 -15.21 8.14 13.06
C LEU A 127 -16.56 7.54 13.51
N GLU A 128 -16.53 6.51 14.36
CA GLU A 128 -17.74 5.94 14.95
C GLU A 128 -18.56 7.01 15.68
N GLY A 129 -19.89 6.95 15.56
CA GLY A 129 -20.81 7.96 16.10
C GLY A 129 -21.14 9.12 15.16
N ILE A 130 -20.42 9.29 14.04
CA ILE A 130 -20.77 10.23 12.98
C ILE A 130 -21.80 9.58 12.03
N GLU A 131 -22.69 10.41 11.46
CA GLU A 131 -23.60 10.01 10.38
C GLU A 131 -22.85 9.30 9.23
N ILE A 132 -23.34 8.13 8.82
CA ILE A 132 -22.69 7.20 7.88
C ILE A 132 -22.19 7.89 6.61
N SER A 133 -22.99 8.78 6.03
CA SER A 133 -22.69 9.48 4.77
C SER A 133 -21.51 10.44 4.91
N LYS A 134 -21.49 11.23 5.99
CA LYS A 134 -20.37 12.13 6.33
C LYS A 134 -19.13 11.36 6.74
N ARG A 135 -19.32 10.28 7.51
CA ARG A 135 -18.25 9.36 7.94
C ARG A 135 -17.51 8.78 6.75
N PHE A 136 -18.25 8.28 5.75
CA PHE A 136 -17.68 7.79 4.50
C PHE A 136 -16.99 8.89 3.70
N PHE A 137 -17.63 10.05 3.55
CA PHE A 137 -17.01 11.19 2.87
C PHE A 137 -15.65 11.58 3.47
N ILE A 138 -15.58 11.72 4.80
CA ILE A 138 -14.33 12.07 5.49
C ILE A 138 -13.29 10.97 5.35
N ALA A 139 -13.69 9.71 5.48
CA ALA A 139 -12.79 8.57 5.31
C ALA A 139 -12.19 8.48 3.91
N SER A 140 -12.90 8.97 2.88
CA SER A 140 -12.44 8.98 1.50
C SER A 140 -11.61 10.22 1.10
N LEU A 141 -11.35 11.18 2.00
CA LEU A 141 -10.56 12.40 1.70
C LEU A 141 -9.03 12.19 1.61
N ILE A 142 -8.57 10.94 1.70
CA ILE A 142 -7.17 10.54 1.70
C ILE A 142 -6.56 10.41 0.29
#